data_AF-A0A2D9ZBX1-F1
#
_entry.id   AF-A0A2D9ZBX1-F1
#
_cell.length_a   1.000
_cell.length_b   1.000
_cell.length_c   1.000
_cell.angle_alpha   90.00
_cell.angle_beta   90.00
_cell.angle_gamma   90.00
#
_symmetry.space_group_name_H-M   'P 1'
#
loop_
_entity.id
_entity.type
_entity.pdbx_description
1 polymer ?
#
loop_
_entity_poly.entity_id
_entity_poly.type
_entity_poly.pdbx_seq_one_letter_code
_entity_poly.pdbx_strand_id
1 'polypeptide(L)'
;MVRRLIHSILILSLAILSLSNCEAAELKDLQGTWTGTWHSEINEHRGPLKARFTTKGEDSVEARFTGRFFKIVPFKFIVTLDVVSVTDGVIKLKGKQDLGRTLGTYHYDVTFKDGHFLANYHTDKDKGVFEVKKN
;
A
#
# COMPACT_ATOMS: atom_id res chain seq x y z
N MET A 1 -46.46 29.47 -36.11
CA MET A 1 -45.12 29.03 -36.54
C MET A 1 -44.09 29.83 -35.75
N VAL A 2 -43.58 29.30 -34.63
CA VAL A 2 -42.36 29.83 -33.97
C VAL A 2 -41.55 28.62 -33.52
N ARG A 3 -40.27 28.64 -33.89
CA ARG A 3 -39.31 27.55 -33.87
C ARG A 3 -38.83 27.20 -32.46
N ARG A 4 -38.61 25.89 -32.29
CA ARG A 4 -37.87 25.20 -31.23
C ARG A 4 -36.55 25.89 -30.91
N LEU A 5 -36.12 25.84 -29.65
CA LEU A 5 -34.72 25.69 -29.24
C LEU A 5 -34.68 25.10 -27.82
N ILE A 6 -34.80 23.78 -27.74
CA ILE A 6 -34.43 22.99 -26.55
C ILE A 6 -32.99 22.55 -26.78
N HIS A 7 -32.01 23.33 -26.31
CA HIS A 7 -30.59 22.94 -26.35
C HIS A 7 -29.88 23.46 -25.10
N SER A 8 -30.11 22.80 -23.96
CA SER A 8 -29.19 22.86 -22.82
C SER A 8 -29.18 21.48 -22.15
N ILE A 9 -28.71 20.48 -22.89
CA ILE A 9 -28.45 19.13 -22.37
C ILE A 9 -26.93 19.00 -22.18
N LEU A 10 -26.57 18.67 -20.94
CA LEU A 10 -25.41 17.90 -20.50
C LEU A 10 -24.04 18.27 -21.10
N ILE A 11 -23.29 19.10 -20.39
CA ILE A 11 -21.82 18.99 -20.36
C ILE A 11 -21.38 19.09 -18.89
N LEU A 12 -21.53 18.02 -18.12
CA LEU A 12 -20.88 17.92 -16.80
C LEU A 12 -20.55 16.49 -16.34
N SER A 13 -20.74 15.47 -17.17
CA SER A 13 -20.56 14.06 -16.75
C SER A 13 -19.30 13.37 -17.27
N LEU A 14 -18.49 14.01 -18.14
CA LEU A 14 -17.35 13.33 -18.77
C LEU A 14 -16.01 13.49 -18.04
N ALA A 15 -15.86 14.45 -17.13
CA ALA A 15 -14.59 14.67 -16.41
C ALA A 15 -14.43 13.77 -15.16
N ILE A 16 -15.51 13.21 -14.64
CA ILE A 16 -15.49 12.41 -13.41
C ILE A 16 -15.09 10.95 -13.71
N LEU A 17 -15.43 10.43 -14.90
CA LEU A 17 -15.12 9.05 -15.31
C LEU A 17 -13.62 8.80 -15.57
N SER A 18 -12.85 9.84 -15.90
CA SER A 18 -11.41 9.72 -16.17
C SER A 18 -10.55 9.59 -14.91
N LEU A 19 -10.98 10.13 -13.76
CA LEU A 19 -10.20 10.13 -12.52
C LEU A 19 -10.16 8.72 -11.88
N SER A 20 -11.30 8.03 -11.80
CA SER A 20 -11.37 6.68 -11.22
C SER A 20 -10.53 5.63 -11.97
N ASN A 21 -10.39 5.78 -13.29
CA ASN A 21 -9.60 4.84 -14.09
C ASN A 21 -8.08 4.97 -13.86
N CYS A 22 -7.59 6.16 -13.51
CA CYS A 22 -6.17 6.38 -13.23
C CYS A 22 -5.79 5.78 -11.87
N GLU A 23 -6.64 5.97 -10.86
CA GLU A 23 -6.44 5.44 -9.51
C GLU A 23 -6.41 3.91 -9.49
N ALA A 24 -7.36 3.26 -10.17
CA ALA A 24 -7.37 1.81 -10.32
C ALA A 24 -6.17 1.27 -11.12
N ALA A 25 -5.63 2.05 -12.06
CA ALA A 25 -4.42 1.67 -12.81
C ALA A 25 -3.16 1.78 -11.93
N GLU A 26 -3.00 2.85 -11.16
CA GLU A 26 -1.88 3.02 -10.24
C GLU A 26 -1.87 1.94 -9.14
N LEU A 27 -3.04 1.57 -8.60
CA LEU A 27 -3.13 0.46 -7.63
C LEU A 27 -2.73 -0.89 -8.25
N LYS A 28 -2.92 -1.09 -9.56
CA LYS A 28 -2.43 -2.30 -10.24
C LYS A 28 -0.90 -2.36 -10.27
N ASP A 29 -0.20 -1.22 -10.28
CA ASP A 29 1.26 -1.20 -10.27
C ASP A 29 1.85 -1.72 -8.97
N LEU A 30 1.10 -1.65 -7.87
CA LEU A 30 1.49 -2.24 -6.59
C LEU A 30 1.45 -3.78 -6.61
N GLN A 31 0.62 -4.40 -7.45
CA GLN A 31 0.44 -5.84 -7.46
C GLN A 31 1.69 -6.61 -7.88
N GLY A 32 1.84 -7.83 -7.35
CA GLY A 32 2.90 -8.76 -7.74
C GLY A 32 3.83 -9.13 -6.60
N THR A 33 5.01 -9.64 -6.93
CA THR A 33 6.03 -10.12 -5.97
C THR A 33 7.24 -9.19 -5.97
N TRP A 34 7.74 -8.91 -4.78
CA TRP A 34 8.71 -7.86 -4.50
C TRP A 34 9.79 -8.39 -3.57
N THR A 35 10.97 -7.80 -3.64
CA THR A 35 12.11 -8.17 -2.79
C THR A 35 12.77 -6.93 -2.19
N GLY A 36 13.37 -7.10 -1.02
CA GLY A 36 14.06 -6.03 -0.31
C GLY A 36 14.45 -6.43 1.09
N THR A 37 14.32 -5.50 2.04
CA THR A 37 14.81 -5.65 3.40
C THR A 37 13.85 -5.10 4.45
N TRP A 38 14.02 -5.56 5.68
CA TRP A 38 13.43 -4.95 6.86
C TRP A 38 14.54 -4.50 7.82
N HIS A 39 14.26 -3.49 8.62
CA HIS A 39 15.16 -2.97 9.66
C HIS A 39 14.35 -2.48 10.87
N SER A 40 14.78 -2.85 12.08
CA SER A 40 14.34 -2.28 13.35
C SER A 40 15.34 -1.21 13.78
N GLU A 41 14.85 -0.02 14.14
CA GLU A 41 15.67 1.08 14.66
C GLU A 41 16.02 0.91 16.14
N ILE A 42 15.29 0.07 16.89
CA ILE A 42 15.51 -0.08 18.34
C ILE A 42 16.58 -1.11 18.65
N ASN A 43 16.56 -2.27 17.97
CA ASN A 43 17.51 -3.36 18.21
C ASN A 43 18.50 -3.55 17.05
N GLU A 44 18.46 -2.67 16.05
CA GLU A 44 19.30 -2.68 14.84
C GLU A 44 19.20 -3.96 13.99
N HIS A 45 18.27 -4.87 14.32
CA HIS A 45 18.11 -6.07 13.53
C HIS A 45 17.60 -5.72 12.14
N ARG A 46 18.03 -6.52 11.18
CA ARG A 46 17.65 -6.38 9.78
C ARG A 46 17.73 -7.72 9.08
N GLY A 47 17.06 -7.82 7.94
CA GLY A 47 17.10 -9.04 7.15
C GLY A 47 16.39 -8.90 5.81
N PRO A 48 16.47 -9.94 4.97
CA PRO A 48 15.77 -9.95 3.70
C PRO A 48 14.26 -10.02 3.92
N LEU A 49 13.55 -9.40 3.01
CA LEU A 49 12.10 -9.32 2.98
C LEU A 49 11.63 -9.62 1.55
N LYS A 50 10.61 -10.46 1.44
CA LYS A 50 9.80 -10.64 0.24
C LYS A 50 8.40 -10.16 0.55
N ALA A 51 7.76 -9.53 -0.41
CA ALA A 51 6.37 -9.15 -0.31
C ALA A 51 5.58 -9.65 -1.53
N ARG A 52 4.31 -9.99 -1.32
CA ARG A 52 3.34 -10.14 -2.39
C ARG A 52 2.14 -9.25 -2.09
N PHE A 53 1.83 -8.34 -3.00
CA PHE A 53 0.69 -7.44 -2.88
C PHE A 53 -0.44 -7.88 -3.80
N THR A 54 -1.67 -7.78 -3.32
CA THR A 54 -2.88 -8.12 -4.06
C THR A 54 -3.95 -7.10 -3.71
N THR A 55 -4.47 -6.39 -4.70
CA THR A 55 -5.56 -5.42 -4.47
C THR A 55 -6.85 -6.16 -4.12
N LYS A 56 -7.64 -5.59 -3.20
CA LYS A 56 -8.89 -6.12 -2.68
C LYS A 56 -9.96 -5.04 -2.86
N GLY A 57 -10.41 -4.87 -4.10
CA GLY A 57 -11.25 -3.73 -4.48
C GLY A 57 -10.42 -2.47 -4.72
N GLU A 58 -11.06 -1.32 -4.57
CA GLU A 58 -10.47 0.01 -4.82
C GLU A 58 -9.74 0.55 -3.58
N ASP A 59 -10.18 0.18 -2.37
CA ASP A 59 -9.74 0.85 -1.14
C ASP A 59 -8.80 0.04 -0.26
N SER A 60 -8.42 -1.18 -0.67
CA SER A 60 -7.57 -2.02 0.17
C SER A 60 -6.61 -2.92 -0.60
N VAL A 61 -5.48 -3.21 0.06
CA VAL A 61 -4.39 -4.02 -0.46
C VAL A 61 -4.01 -5.06 0.58
N GLU A 62 -4.06 -6.33 0.21
CA GLU A 62 -3.47 -7.39 1.02
C GLU A 62 -1.96 -7.44 0.76
N ALA A 63 -1.17 -7.29 1.81
CA ALA A 63 0.28 -7.42 1.77
C ALA A 63 0.72 -8.69 2.52
N ARG A 64 1.35 -9.61 1.80
CA ARG A 64 1.91 -10.84 2.37
C ARG A 64 3.42 -10.73 2.45
N PHE A 65 3.96 -10.66 3.65
CA PHE A 65 5.38 -10.54 3.88
C PHE A 65 5.98 -11.90 4.28
N THR A 66 7.20 -12.15 3.82
CA THR A 66 7.99 -13.30 4.25
C THR A 66 9.45 -12.86 4.35
N GLY A 67 10.10 -13.20 5.45
CA GLY A 67 11.48 -12.80 5.68
C GLY A 67 12.13 -13.67 6.73
N ARG A 68 13.24 -13.19 7.27
CA ARG A 68 13.89 -13.81 8.42
C ARG A 68 14.37 -12.77 9.41
N PHE A 69 14.18 -13.09 10.68
CA PHE A 69 14.78 -12.42 11.82
C PHE A 69 16.17 -13.00 12.08
N PHE A 70 17.15 -12.15 12.39
CA PHE A 70 18.57 -12.51 12.38
C PHE A 70 18.98 -13.25 11.08
N LYS A 71 19.81 -14.30 11.20
CA LYS A 71 20.27 -15.11 10.06
C LYS A 71 19.35 -16.30 9.74
N ILE A 72 18.52 -16.76 10.70
CA ILE A 72 17.91 -18.10 10.63
C ILE A 72 16.42 -18.20 10.96
N VAL A 73 15.79 -17.23 11.63
CA VAL A 73 14.41 -17.40 12.11
C VAL A 73 13.43 -16.90 11.05
N PRO A 74 12.73 -17.76 10.29
CA PRO A 74 11.79 -17.28 9.28
C PRO A 74 10.56 -16.63 9.93
N PHE A 75 10.00 -15.63 9.27
CA PHE A 75 8.69 -15.09 9.62
C PHE A 75 7.80 -14.94 8.39
N LYS A 76 6.50 -14.95 8.64
CA LYS A 76 5.46 -14.63 7.67
C LYS A 76 4.33 -13.91 8.38
N PHE A 77 3.88 -12.81 7.82
CA PHE A 77 2.67 -12.12 8.29
C PHE A 77 1.90 -11.58 7.09
N ILE A 78 0.59 -11.47 7.26
CA ILE A 78 -0.34 -10.99 6.25
C ILE A 78 -1.09 -9.83 6.89
N VAL A 79 -1.13 -8.70 6.21
CA VAL A 79 -1.86 -7.51 6.65
C VAL A 79 -2.73 -7.00 5.53
N THR A 80 -3.82 -6.37 5.90
CA THR A 80 -4.61 -5.55 4.99
C THR A 80 -4.19 -4.10 5.22
N LEU A 81 -3.88 -3.41 4.13
CA LEU A 81 -3.56 -1.99 4.11
C LEU A 81 -4.71 -1.26 3.43
N ASP A 82 -5.20 -0.20 4.06
CA ASP A 82 -6.21 0.70 3.53
C ASP A 82 -5.53 1.74 2.63
N VAL A 83 -6.11 2.00 1.47
CA VAL A 83 -5.67 3.07 0.55
C VAL A 83 -6.12 4.40 1.15
N VAL A 84 -5.16 5.28 1.42
CA VAL A 84 -5.42 6.61 1.98
C VAL A 84 -5.52 7.65 0.88
N SER A 85 -4.67 7.54 -0.14
CA SER A 85 -4.69 8.42 -1.30
C SER A 85 -3.92 7.83 -2.46
N VAL A 86 -4.36 8.16 -3.67
CA VAL A 86 -3.64 7.93 -4.93
C VAL A 86 -3.55 9.28 -5.64
N THR A 87 -2.35 9.84 -5.73
CA THR A 87 -2.16 11.19 -6.27
C THR A 87 -0.77 11.32 -6.90
N ASP A 88 -0.73 11.77 -8.16
CA ASP A 88 0.51 12.03 -8.91
C ASP A 88 1.50 10.86 -8.89
N GLY A 89 1.01 9.62 -9.08
CA GLY A 89 1.83 8.39 -9.05
C GLY A 89 2.32 7.98 -7.66
N VAL A 90 1.79 8.60 -6.60
CA VAL A 90 2.11 8.27 -5.20
C VAL A 90 0.88 7.66 -4.53
N ILE A 91 1.05 6.43 -4.06
CA ILE A 91 0.03 5.72 -3.28
C ILE A 91 0.42 5.77 -1.81
N LYS A 92 -0.48 6.28 -0.98
CA LYS A 92 -0.36 6.24 0.48
C LYS A 92 -1.26 5.15 1.01
N LEU A 93 -0.70 4.27 1.83
CA LEU A 93 -1.46 3.21 2.49
C LEU A 93 -1.25 3.29 4.00
N LYS A 94 -2.22 2.80 4.76
CA LYS A 94 -2.09 2.61 6.20
C LYS A 94 -2.60 1.25 6.63
N GLY A 95 -2.15 0.76 7.75
CA GLY A 95 -2.72 -0.44 8.32
C GLY A 95 -2.34 -0.62 9.77
N LYS A 96 -2.98 -1.58 10.41
CA LYS A 96 -2.56 -2.06 11.73
C LYS A 96 -2.79 -3.54 11.87
N GLN A 97 -1.93 -4.20 12.64
CA GLN A 97 -2.05 -5.61 12.95
C GLN A 97 -1.67 -5.87 14.39
N ASP A 98 -2.59 -6.44 15.15
CA ASP A 98 -2.29 -6.97 16.48
C ASP A 98 -1.54 -8.31 16.31
N LEU A 99 -0.31 -8.37 16.83
CA LEU A 99 0.54 -9.58 16.85
C LEU A 99 0.57 -10.23 18.24
N GLY A 100 -0.36 -9.86 19.11
CA GLY A 100 -0.49 -10.37 20.46
C GLY A 100 0.39 -9.64 21.47
N ARG A 101 0.21 -10.00 22.75
CA ARG A 101 0.81 -9.30 23.90
C ARG A 101 2.34 -9.18 23.85
N THR A 102 3.02 -10.11 23.20
CA THR A 102 4.48 -10.14 23.12
C THR A 102 5.02 -9.11 22.14
N LEU A 103 4.43 -9.02 20.95
CA LEU A 103 4.90 -8.18 19.84
C LEU A 103 4.16 -6.84 19.72
N GLY A 104 2.98 -6.73 20.32
CA GLY A 104 2.16 -5.52 20.31
C GLY A 104 1.38 -5.33 19.01
N THR A 105 0.77 -4.15 18.89
CA THR A 105 0.03 -3.75 17.68
C THR A 105 0.94 -2.95 16.78
N TYR A 106 1.24 -3.52 15.63
CA TYR A 106 2.00 -2.85 14.57
C TYR A 106 1.08 -1.90 13.83
N HIS A 107 1.55 -0.67 13.64
CA HIS A 107 0.97 0.32 12.75
C HIS A 107 1.89 0.50 11.56
N TYR A 108 1.33 0.76 10.39
CA TYR A 108 2.06 0.92 9.14
C TYR A 108 1.65 2.23 8.48
N ASP A 109 2.63 3.07 8.13
CA ASP A 109 2.47 4.22 7.24
C ASP A 109 3.33 3.99 6.00
N VAL A 110 2.65 3.84 4.86
CA VAL A 110 3.29 3.38 3.62
C VAL A 110 3.29 4.48 2.57
N THR A 111 4.42 4.57 1.86
CA THR A 111 4.51 5.27 0.59
C THR A 111 4.91 4.28 -0.48
N PHE A 112 4.11 4.20 -1.54
CA PHE A 112 4.46 3.52 -2.77
C PHE A 112 4.60 4.56 -3.89
N LYS A 113 5.71 4.49 -4.62
CA LYS A 113 6.01 5.35 -5.77
C LYS A 113 7.03 4.65 -6.66
N ASP A 114 6.87 4.72 -7.98
CA ASP A 114 7.88 4.27 -8.96
C ASP A 114 8.45 2.86 -8.70
N GLY A 115 7.59 1.87 -8.38
CA GLY A 115 8.04 0.50 -8.12
C GLY A 115 8.79 0.33 -6.79
N HIS A 116 8.67 1.29 -5.88
CA HIS A 116 9.31 1.29 -4.57
C HIS A 116 8.26 1.39 -3.46
N PHE A 117 8.21 0.39 -2.60
CA PHE A 117 7.34 0.32 -1.43
C PHE A 117 8.16 0.54 -0.16
N LEU A 118 7.83 1.61 0.56
CA LEU A 118 8.46 1.98 1.83
C LEU A 118 7.39 2.07 2.92
N ALA A 119 7.42 1.17 3.89
CA ALA A 119 6.54 1.17 5.04
C ALA A 119 7.32 1.47 6.31
N ASN A 120 6.98 2.58 6.98
CA ASN A 120 7.41 2.83 8.34
C ASN A 120 6.45 2.10 9.27
N TYR A 121 6.98 1.26 10.15
CA TYR A 121 6.20 0.57 11.16
C TYR A 121 6.53 1.09 12.56
N HIS A 122 5.56 1.03 13.46
CA HIS A 122 5.79 1.26 14.88
C HIS A 122 4.85 0.45 15.78
N THR A 123 5.33 0.14 16.97
CA THR A 123 4.61 -0.43 18.11
C THR A 123 4.97 0.35 19.38
N ASP A 124 4.50 -0.13 20.53
CA ASP A 124 4.96 0.30 21.85
C ASP A 124 6.42 -0.11 22.16
N LYS A 125 6.97 -1.08 21.43
CA LYS A 125 8.26 -1.74 21.72
C LYS A 125 9.30 -1.65 20.61
N ASP A 126 8.90 -1.29 19.40
CA ASP A 126 9.76 -1.25 18.22
C ASP A 126 9.27 -0.22 17.21
N LYS A 127 10.17 0.21 16.34
CA LYS A 127 9.87 0.97 15.13
C LYS A 127 10.93 0.68 14.09
N GLY A 128 10.57 0.85 12.84
CA GLY A 128 11.51 0.62 11.75
C GLY A 128 10.88 0.67 10.38
N VAL A 129 11.55 0.04 9.42
CA VAL A 129 11.26 0.19 8.00
C VAL A 129 11.20 -1.16 7.31
N PHE A 130 10.15 -1.37 6.52
CA PHE A 130 10.12 -2.37 5.46
C PHE A 130 10.26 -1.69 4.11
N GLU A 131 11.29 -2.07 3.37
CA GLU A 131 11.58 -1.52 2.04
C GLU A 131 11.63 -2.67 1.04
N VAL A 132 10.76 -2.64 0.02
CA VAL A 132 10.80 -3.61 -1.07
C VAL A 132 10.63 -2.92 -2.42
N LYS A 133 11.23 -3.50 -3.45
CA LYS A 133 11.18 -3.02 -4.83
C LYS A 133 10.60 -4.10 -5.73
N LYS A 134 9.90 -3.66 -6.78
CA LYS A 134 9.37 -4.55 -7.81
C LYS A 134 10.57 -5.12 -8.57
N ASN A 135 10.55 -6.43 -8.82
CA ASN A 135 11.58 -7.08 -9.63
C ASN A 135 11.41 -6.73 -11.11
#